data_AF-A0A7L4TRD4-F1
#
_entry.id   AF-A0A7L4TRD4-F1
#
_cell.length_a   1.000
_cell.length_b   1.000
_cell.length_c   1.000
_cell.angle_alpha   90.00
_cell.angle_beta   90.00
_cell.angle_gamma   90.00
#
_symmetry.space_group_name_H-M   'P 1'
#
loop_
_entity.id
_entity.type
_entity.pdbx_description
1 polymer ?
#
loop_
_entity_poly.entity_id
_entity_poly.type
_entity_poly.pdbx_seq_one_letter_code
_entity_poly.pdbx_strand_id
1 'polypeptide(L)'
;HLYEEETLNQVAKNSAAIVDGFNGSNKIPLKIVHKETVKTPDEITDLLQLANSEKKCIGIITWMHTFSPAKMWIRGLSILKKPICHLHTQFNAEIPWGKIDMDFMNLNQSAHGDREFGFMMSRMRKKRKVIV
;
A
#
# COMPACT_ATOMS: atom_id res chain seq x y z
N HIS A 1 8.63 -9.75 11.59
CA HIS A 1 7.82 -8.59 11.15
C HIS A 1 7.36 -7.80 12.37
N LEU A 2 6.94 -6.54 12.20
CA LEU A 2 6.56 -5.63 13.30
C LEU A 2 5.14 -5.87 13.85
N TYR A 3 4.27 -6.53 13.08
CA TYR A 3 2.87 -6.76 13.42
C TYR A 3 2.58 -8.25 13.56
N GLU A 4 1.61 -8.56 14.42
CA GLU A 4 1.08 -9.90 14.61
C GLU A 4 0.27 -10.35 13.39
N GLU A 5 0.11 -11.67 13.25
CA GLU A 5 -0.56 -12.28 12.10
C GLU A 5 -2.02 -11.82 11.96
N GLU A 6 -2.73 -11.62 13.07
CA GLU A 6 -4.10 -11.12 13.07
C GLU A 6 -4.21 -9.73 12.42
N THR A 7 -3.30 -8.82 12.77
CA THR A 7 -3.22 -7.48 12.16
C THR A 7 -2.97 -7.58 10.66
N LEU A 8 -2.04 -8.44 10.25
CA LEU A 8 -1.71 -8.64 8.84
C LEU A 8 -2.89 -9.23 8.05
N ASN A 9 -3.62 -10.17 8.64
CA ASN A 9 -4.84 -10.73 8.05
C ASN A 9 -5.92 -9.67 7.89
N GLN A 10 -6.07 -8.76 8.85
CA GLN A 10 -7.03 -7.66 8.74
C GLN A 10 -6.61 -6.64 7.66
N VAL A 11 -5.31 -6.34 7.54
CA VAL A 11 -4.78 -5.50 6.44
C VAL A 11 -5.08 -6.13 5.08
N ALA A 12 -4.89 -7.44 4.93
CA ALA A 12 -5.19 -8.15 3.69
C ALA A 12 -6.69 -8.11 3.36
N LYS A 13 -7.56 -8.31 4.35
CA LYS A 13 -9.03 -8.19 4.19
C LYS A 13 -9.45 -6.79 3.75
N ASN A 14 -8.95 -5.75 4.42
CA ASN A 14 -9.26 -4.36 4.08
C ASN A 14 -8.77 -4.00 2.67
N SER A 15 -7.57 -4.46 2.31
CA SER A 15 -6.99 -4.24 0.98
C SER A 15 -7.81 -4.92 -0.12
N ALA A 16 -8.23 -6.17 0.09
CA ALA A 16 -9.11 -6.89 -0.83
C ALA A 16 -10.45 -6.17 -1.03
N ALA A 17 -11.10 -5.74 0.07
CA ALA A 17 -12.37 -5.02 0.01
C ALA A 17 -12.28 -3.69 -0.76
N ILE A 18 -11.18 -2.94 -0.60
CA ILE A 18 -10.93 -1.72 -1.38
C ILE A 18 -10.79 -2.05 -2.88
N VAL A 19 -10.02 -3.09 -3.22
CA VAL A 19 -9.83 -3.51 -4.61
C VAL A 19 -11.15 -3.97 -5.23
N ASP A 20 -11.98 -4.71 -4.49
CA ASP A 20 -13.30 -5.15 -4.94
C ASP A 20 -14.24 -3.95 -5.16
N GLY A 21 -14.24 -2.98 -4.24
CA GLY A 21 -15.00 -1.75 -4.40
C GLY A 21 -14.58 -0.94 -5.63
N PHE A 22 -13.27 -0.83 -5.88
CA PHE A 22 -12.76 -0.18 -7.08
C PHE A 22 -13.16 -0.90 -8.36
N ASN A 23 -13.00 -2.22 -8.42
CA ASN A 23 -13.39 -3.03 -9.57
C ASN A 23 -14.91 -3.03 -9.81
N GLY A 24 -15.72 -3.01 -8.74
CA GLY A 24 -17.18 -2.97 -8.83
C GLY A 24 -17.75 -1.59 -9.17
N SER A 25 -16.97 -0.52 -9.04
CA SER A 25 -17.44 0.85 -9.30
C SER A 25 -17.73 1.16 -10.76
N ASN A 26 -17.18 0.39 -11.71
CA ASN A 26 -17.16 0.66 -13.16
C ASN A 26 -16.60 2.04 -13.55
N LYS A 27 -15.96 2.78 -12.63
CA LYS A 27 -15.34 4.09 -12.89
C LYS A 27 -13.89 4.00 -13.33
N ILE A 28 -13.24 2.86 -13.05
CA ILE A 28 -11.87 2.60 -13.45
C ILE A 28 -11.91 1.66 -14.65
N PRO A 29 -11.41 2.05 -15.83
CA PRO A 29 -11.52 1.27 -17.07
C PRO A 29 -10.59 0.03 -17.08
N LEU A 30 -9.93 -0.26 -15.97
CA LEU A 30 -8.91 -1.29 -15.82
C LEU A 30 -9.18 -2.08 -14.54
N LYS A 31 -8.88 -3.38 -14.59
CA LYS A 31 -8.95 -4.24 -13.42
C LYS A 31 -7.77 -3.97 -12.49
N ILE A 32 -8.05 -3.67 -11.23
CA ILE A 32 -7.06 -3.64 -10.16
C ILE A 32 -6.89 -5.07 -9.63
N VAL A 33 -5.65 -5.55 -9.57
CA VAL A 33 -5.32 -6.89 -9.07
C VAL A 33 -4.72 -6.77 -7.69
N HIS A 34 -5.41 -7.31 -6.68
CA HIS A 34 -4.88 -7.40 -5.31
C HIS A 34 -3.61 -8.24 -5.29
N LYS A 35 -2.64 -7.81 -4.48
CA LYS A 35 -1.39 -8.52 -4.22
C LYS A 35 -1.24 -8.67 -2.71
N GLU A 36 -0.62 -9.76 -2.29
CA GLU A 36 -0.37 -10.04 -0.88
C GLU A 36 0.36 -8.88 -0.20
N THR A 37 0.03 -8.64 1.07
CA THR A 37 0.68 -7.61 1.87
C THR A 37 2.17 -7.91 2.00
N VAL A 38 3.01 -6.99 1.55
CA VAL A 38 4.46 -7.06 1.66
C VAL A 38 4.95 -6.51 3.00
N LYS A 39 5.91 -7.20 3.60
CA LYS A 39 6.30 -7.08 5.00
C LYS A 39 7.81 -7.21 5.22
N THR A 40 8.58 -7.65 4.21
CA THR A 40 10.06 -7.60 4.18
C THR A 40 10.60 -6.80 2.97
N PRO A 41 11.87 -6.34 3.01
CA PRO A 41 12.52 -5.77 1.84
C PRO A 41 12.55 -6.69 0.61
N ASP A 42 12.70 -8.01 0.84
CA ASP A 42 12.76 -9.00 -0.25
C ASP A 42 11.38 -9.20 -0.88
N GLU A 43 10.31 -9.35 -0.08
CA GLU A 43 8.93 -9.41 -0.59
C GLU A 43 8.57 -8.17 -1.43
N ILE A 44 8.97 -6.97 -0.97
CA ILE A 44 8.78 -5.73 -1.73
C ILE A 44 9.57 -5.79 -3.05
N THR A 45 10.84 -6.18 -2.98
CA THR A 45 11.73 -6.21 -4.16
C THR A 45 11.23 -7.20 -5.20
N ASP A 46 10.86 -8.41 -4.77
CA ASP A 46 10.38 -9.48 -5.62
C ASP A 46 9.05 -9.12 -6.29
N LEU A 47 8.12 -8.50 -5.54
CA LEU A 47 6.86 -8.03 -6.10
C LEU A 47 7.07 -6.94 -7.16
N LEU A 48 7.96 -5.97 -6.90
CA LEU A 48 8.26 -4.91 -7.86
C LEU A 48 9.05 -5.42 -9.07
N GLN A 49 9.88 -6.45 -8.91
CA GLN A 49 10.54 -7.15 -10.00
C GLN A 49 9.54 -7.92 -10.87
N LEU A 50 8.60 -8.63 -10.26
CA LEU A 50 7.50 -9.32 -10.95
C LEU A 50 6.62 -8.31 -11.71
N ALA A 51 6.30 -7.18 -11.10
CA ALA A 51 5.54 -6.12 -11.76
C ALA A 51 6.24 -5.58 -13.02
N ASN A 52 7.58 -5.52 -13.01
CA ASN A 52 8.35 -5.11 -14.19
C ASN A 52 8.27 -6.12 -15.35
N SER A 53 8.26 -7.43 -15.05
CA SER A 53 8.24 -8.49 -16.06
C SER A 53 6.83 -8.82 -16.58
N GLU A 54 5.80 -8.52 -15.81
CA GLU A 54 4.41 -8.75 -16.20
C GLU A 54 3.97 -7.77 -17.31
N LYS A 55 3.66 -8.32 -18.49
CA LYS A 55 3.26 -7.54 -19.68
C LYS A 55 1.93 -6.82 -19.46
N LYS A 56 1.00 -7.42 -18.71
CA LYS A 56 -0.32 -6.83 -18.41
C LYS A 56 -0.28 -5.82 -17.25
N CYS A 57 0.83 -5.75 -16.52
CA CYS A 57 1.01 -4.78 -15.44
C CYS A 57 1.46 -3.44 -16.03
N ILE A 58 0.58 -2.45 -16.01
CA ILE A 58 0.88 -1.11 -16.56
C ILE A 58 1.30 -0.10 -15.48
N GLY A 59 1.16 -0.44 -14.20
CA GLY A 59 1.43 0.46 -13.08
C GLY A 59 1.13 -0.21 -11.74
N ILE A 60 1.53 0.46 -10.67
CA ILE A 60 1.40 -0.04 -9.30
C ILE A 60 0.65 1.00 -8.47
N ILE A 61 -0.29 0.53 -7.66
CA ILE A 61 -0.91 1.34 -6.60
C ILE A 61 -0.34 0.86 -5.28
N THR A 62 0.16 1.78 -4.46
CA THR A 62 0.69 1.50 -3.12
C THR A 62 -0.09 2.28 -2.08
N TRP A 63 -0.44 1.61 -0.98
CA TRP A 63 -1.08 2.19 0.18
C TRP A 63 -0.45 1.58 1.44
N MET A 64 0.06 2.42 2.33
CA MET A 64 0.64 1.96 3.59
C MET A 64 -0.48 1.86 4.63
N HIS A 65 -1.17 0.72 4.69
CA HIS A 65 -2.25 0.50 5.67
C HIS A 65 -1.71 0.62 7.11
N THR A 66 -0.58 -0.03 7.37
CA THR A 66 0.19 0.11 8.60
C THR A 66 1.50 0.87 8.35
N PHE A 67 2.25 1.16 9.40
CA PHE A 67 3.58 1.75 9.25
C PHE A 67 4.53 0.72 8.62
N SER A 68 5.12 1.08 7.48
CA SER A 68 6.01 0.23 6.69
C SER A 68 7.35 0.95 6.53
N PRO A 69 8.36 0.63 7.36
CA PRO A 69 9.62 1.37 7.40
C PRO A 69 10.20 1.60 6.01
N ALA A 70 10.32 2.87 5.62
CA ALA A 70 10.47 3.20 4.20
C ALA A 70 11.83 2.76 3.62
N LYS A 71 12.83 2.48 4.48
CA LYS A 71 14.10 1.87 4.07
C LYS A 71 13.92 0.52 3.37
N MET A 72 12.90 -0.26 3.76
CA MET A 72 12.61 -1.56 3.15
C MET A 72 12.26 -1.44 1.67
N TRP A 73 11.72 -0.29 1.26
CA TRP A 73 11.28 -0.04 -0.10
C TRP A 73 12.39 0.38 -1.06
N ILE A 74 13.56 0.79 -0.56
CA ILE A 74 14.62 1.42 -1.37
C ILE A 74 15.04 0.51 -2.53
N ARG A 75 15.31 -0.77 -2.28
CA ARG A 75 15.80 -1.71 -3.30
C ARG A 75 14.76 -1.92 -4.39
N GLY A 76 13.54 -2.27 -4.02
CA GLY A 76 12.44 -2.48 -4.96
C GLY A 76 12.07 -1.22 -5.75
N LEU A 77 11.98 -0.05 -5.10
CA LEU A 77 11.70 1.21 -5.78
C LEU A 77 12.83 1.61 -6.72
N SER A 78 14.08 1.28 -6.41
CA SER A 78 15.24 1.57 -7.27
C SER A 78 15.14 0.85 -8.61
N ILE A 79 14.66 -0.39 -8.62
CA ILE A 79 14.53 -1.21 -9.83
C ILE A 79 13.19 -1.04 -10.56
N LEU A 80 12.19 -0.43 -9.92
CA LEU A 80 10.85 -0.27 -10.50
C LEU A 80 10.88 0.59 -11.78
N LYS A 81 10.38 0.03 -12.88
CA LYS A 81 10.27 0.67 -14.19
C LYS A 81 8.83 1.05 -14.55
N LYS A 82 7.84 0.56 -13.79
CA LYS A 82 6.42 0.87 -14.00
C LYS A 82 6.02 2.14 -13.24
N PRO A 83 5.07 2.93 -13.77
CA PRO A 83 4.47 4.05 -13.04
C PRO A 83 3.91 3.62 -11.69
N ILE A 84 4.00 4.50 -10.69
CA ILE A 84 3.50 4.26 -9.34
C ILE A 84 2.54 5.35 -8.89
N CYS A 85 1.40 4.93 -8.35
CA CYS A 85 0.41 5.75 -7.70
C CYS A 85 0.45 5.47 -6.20
N HIS A 86 0.73 6.49 -5.41
CA HIS A 86 0.62 6.47 -3.96
C HIS A 86 -0.80 6.87 -3.59
N LEU A 87 -1.61 5.89 -3.20
CA LEU A 87 -2.96 6.10 -2.69
C LEU A 87 -2.87 6.32 -1.17
N HIS A 88 -2.96 7.58 -0.76
CA HIS A 88 -2.99 7.96 0.64
C HIS A 88 -4.44 7.94 1.10
N THR A 89 -4.87 6.83 1.71
CA THR A 89 -6.27 6.62 2.10
C THR A 89 -6.36 5.93 3.46
N GLN A 90 -7.58 5.71 3.92
CA GLN A 90 -7.90 4.96 5.13
C GLN A 90 -9.10 4.06 4.85
N PHE A 91 -9.16 2.89 5.49
CA PHE A 91 -10.28 1.97 5.29
C PHE A 91 -11.60 2.53 5.81
N ASN A 92 -11.59 3.07 7.03
CA ASN A 92 -12.74 3.71 7.64
C ASN A 92 -12.83 5.19 7.23
N ALA A 93 -14.03 5.62 6.83
CA ALA A 93 -14.31 7.02 6.53
C ALA A 93 -14.31 7.92 7.78
N GLU A 94 -14.75 7.38 8.92
CA GLU A 94 -14.85 8.10 10.18
C GLU A 94 -14.06 7.41 11.30
N ILE A 95 -13.63 8.21 12.27
CA ILE A 95 -13.01 7.71 13.51
C ILE A 95 -14.11 7.16 14.42
N PRO A 96 -14.02 5.91 14.91
CA PRO A 96 -15.02 5.34 15.80
C PRO A 96 -14.82 5.85 17.23
N TRP A 97 -15.18 7.10 17.52
CA TRP A 97 -14.88 7.79 18.79
C TRP A 97 -15.23 7.03 20.08
N GLY A 98 -16.32 6.26 20.07
CA GLY A 98 -16.74 5.48 21.25
C GLY A 98 -16.11 4.09 21.37
N LYS A 99 -15.32 3.65 20.39
CA LYS A 99 -14.74 2.30 20.32
C LYS A 99 -13.25 2.28 20.00
N ILE A 100 -12.66 3.43 19.68
CA ILE A 100 -11.25 3.52 19.31
C ILE A 100 -10.36 3.13 20.50
N ASP A 101 -9.44 2.22 20.24
CA ASP A 101 -8.45 1.73 21.18
C ASP A 101 -7.08 1.60 20.49
N MET A 102 -6.10 1.04 21.21
CA MET A 102 -4.74 0.87 20.68
C MET A 102 -4.66 -0.16 19.56
N ASP A 103 -5.54 -1.17 19.53
CA ASP A 103 -5.57 -2.17 18.46
C ASP A 103 -6.05 -1.53 17.16
N PHE A 104 -7.10 -0.71 17.23
CA PHE A 104 -7.54 0.11 16.11
C PHE A 104 -6.42 1.02 15.59
N MET A 105 -5.70 1.69 16.50
CA MET A 105 -4.61 2.61 16.14
C MET A 105 -3.39 1.89 15.53
N ASN A 106 -3.04 0.70 16.03
CA ASN A 106 -1.95 -0.10 15.48
C ASN A 106 -2.28 -0.63 14.07
N LEU A 107 -3.55 -0.89 13.78
CA LEU A 107 -4.02 -1.32 12.47
C LEU A 107 -4.17 -0.16 11.48
N ASN A 108 -4.82 0.94 11.87
CA ASN A 108 -5.29 2.00 10.96
C ASN A 108 -4.38 3.25 11.01
N GLN A 109 -3.13 3.06 10.62
CA GLN A 109 -2.09 4.07 10.83
C GLN A 109 -1.51 4.66 9.53
N SER A 110 -2.29 4.63 8.45
CA SER A 110 -1.91 5.24 7.17
C SER A 110 -1.59 6.73 7.28
N ALA A 111 -2.21 7.44 8.23
CA ALA A 111 -1.96 8.86 8.48
C ALA A 111 -0.48 9.21 8.64
N HIS A 112 0.33 8.34 9.27
CA HIS A 112 1.79 8.50 9.35
C HIS A 112 2.57 7.51 8.49
N GLY A 113 2.08 6.28 8.28
CA GLY A 113 2.74 5.29 7.42
C GLY A 113 2.94 5.80 5.99
N ASP A 114 1.92 6.40 5.39
CA ASP A 114 2.01 6.96 4.05
C ASP A 114 2.91 8.20 4.01
N ARG A 115 3.06 8.95 5.11
CA ARG A 115 3.98 10.11 5.15
C ARG A 115 5.44 9.67 5.14
N GLU A 116 5.77 8.57 5.82
CA GLU A 116 7.12 8.01 5.79
C GLU A 116 7.48 7.47 4.39
N PHE A 117 6.57 6.70 3.76
CA PHE A 117 6.71 6.29 2.36
C PHE A 117 6.78 7.52 1.42
N GLY A 118 5.95 8.52 1.73
CA GLY A 118 6.00 9.91 1.29
C GLY A 118 7.42 10.45 1.17
N PHE A 119 8.13 10.49 2.30
CA PHE A 119 9.50 10.97 2.40
C PHE A 119 10.45 10.19 1.49
N MET A 120 10.41 8.85 1.50
CA MET A 120 11.37 8.03 0.76
C MET A 120 11.25 8.22 -0.76
N MET A 121 10.02 8.24 -1.29
CA MET A 121 9.76 8.49 -2.70
C MET A 121 10.33 9.84 -3.16
N SER A 122 10.15 10.89 -2.35
CA SER A 122 10.72 12.22 -2.61
C SER A 122 12.24 12.21 -2.51
N ARG A 123 12.81 11.57 -1.48
CA ARG A 123 14.25 11.44 -1.25
C ARG A 123 14.97 10.71 -2.39
N MET A 124 14.31 9.72 -2.99
CA MET A 124 14.79 8.96 -4.15
C MET A 124 14.47 9.64 -5.49
N ARG A 125 13.81 10.81 -5.48
CA ARG A 125 13.38 11.55 -6.68
C ARG A 125 12.52 10.71 -7.62
N LYS A 126 11.68 9.82 -7.07
CA LYS A 126 10.80 8.97 -7.85
C LYS A 126 9.58 9.75 -8.32
N LYS A 127 9.30 9.71 -9.63
CA LYS A 127 8.05 10.23 -10.19
C LYS A 127 6.90 9.37 -9.68
N ARG A 128 5.92 10.00 -9.04
CA ARG A 128 4.69 9.35 -8.57
C ARG A 128 3.49 10.26 -8.74
N LYS A 129 2.31 9.65 -8.86
CA LYS A 129 1.03 10.33 -8.61
C LYS A 129 0.67 10.10 -7.14
N VAL A 130 0.26 11.14 -6.43
CA VAL A 130 -0.35 11.02 -5.10
C VAL A 130 -1.84 11.33 -5.23
N ILE A 131 -2.69 10.51 -4.60
CA ILE A 131 -4.12 10.73 -4.42
C ILE A 131 -4.38 10.69 -2.93
N VAL A 132 -5.10 11.69 -2.41
CA VAL A 132 -5.46 11.87 -0.99
C VAL A 132 -6.97 11.96 -0.91
#